data_AF-A0A7C8ISV8-F1
#
_entry.id   AF-A0A7C8ISV8-F1
#
_cell.length_a   1.000
_cell.length_b   1.000
_cell.length_c   1.000
_cell.angle_alpha   90.00
_cell.angle_beta   90.00
_cell.angle_gamma   90.00
#
_symmetry.space_group_name_H-M   'P 1'
#
loop_
_entity.id
_entity.type
_entity.pdbx_description
1 polymer ?
#
loop_
_entity_poly.entity_id
_entity_poly.type
_entity_poly.pdbx_seq_one_letter_code
_entity_poly.pdbx_strand_id
1 'polypeptide(L)'
;MEPRARAGKHVGKETFNPKEISALLYAYGDVRDPIPETVRVLDEIVTEFLESVCFEASRHAQVAGRQKLKFDDFEFALRRNPQYLGKVKAMIEKRQTIKEMRKTFNQDDDALAKDMAARDKDVGNTKQEDDDLVGLDDDLDLKELGAETSSRGSGAKKRKLGAK
;
A
#
# COMPACT_ATOMS: atom_id res chain seq x y z
N MET A 1 15.86 -9.82 -18.78
CA MET A 1 16.24 -8.51 -18.19
C MET A 1 16.48 -8.79 -16.71
N GLU A 2 17.75 -8.79 -16.27
CA GLU A 2 18.06 -9.08 -14.87
C GLU A 2 17.49 -7.98 -13.97
N PRO A 3 16.91 -8.34 -12.80
CA PRO A 3 16.42 -7.35 -11.86
C PRO A 3 17.63 -6.56 -11.33
N ARG A 4 17.65 -5.25 -11.61
CA ARG A 4 18.69 -4.35 -11.14
C ARG A 4 18.63 -4.29 -9.61
N ALA A 5 19.51 -5.02 -8.95
CA ALA A 5 19.72 -4.93 -7.51
C ALA A 5 20.02 -3.46 -7.16
N ARG A 6 19.10 -2.82 -6.42
CA ARG A 6 19.37 -1.51 -5.84
C ARG A 6 20.40 -1.74 -4.74
N ALA A 7 21.48 -0.96 -4.74
CA ALA A 7 22.48 -1.03 -3.69
C ALA A 7 21.80 -0.94 -2.32
N GLY A 8 22.08 -1.90 -1.43
CA GLY A 8 21.53 -1.92 -0.09
C GLY A 8 21.92 -0.64 0.63
N LYS A 9 20.93 0.19 0.98
CA LYS A 9 21.18 1.46 1.69
C LYS A 9 21.74 1.24 3.11
N HIS A 10 21.74 0.00 3.59
CA HIS A 10 22.11 -0.41 4.95
C HIS A 10 23.23 -1.47 4.98
N VAL A 11 24.14 -1.51 3.98
CA VAL A 11 25.29 -2.43 4.09
C VAL A 11 26.18 -1.98 5.26
N GLY A 12 26.20 -2.78 6.34
CA GLY A 12 26.96 -2.49 7.56
C GLY A 12 26.27 -1.52 8.55
N LYS A 13 24.96 -1.29 8.40
CA LYS A 13 24.15 -0.50 9.35
C LYS A 13 22.89 -1.27 9.71
N GLU A 14 22.39 -1.06 10.92
CA GLU A 14 21.10 -1.61 11.37
C GLU A 14 19.98 -1.16 10.41
N THR A 15 19.09 -2.10 10.08
CA THR A 15 17.99 -1.89 9.13
C THR A 15 16.84 -1.16 9.82
N PHE A 16 16.48 -1.61 11.02
CA PHE A 16 15.41 -1.04 11.84
C PHE A 16 15.96 -0.09 12.91
N ASN A 17 15.08 0.77 13.44
CA ASN A 17 15.42 1.60 14.58
C ASN A 17 15.57 0.72 15.84
N PRO A 18 16.70 0.77 16.56
CA PRO A 18 16.93 -0.08 17.74
C PRO A 18 15.84 0.04 18.81
N LYS A 19 15.24 1.23 18.97
CA LYS A 19 14.15 1.44 19.92
C LYS A 19 12.91 0.62 19.61
N GLU A 20 12.61 0.41 18.32
CA GLU A 20 11.46 -0.36 17.87
C GLU A 20 11.71 -1.86 18.08
N ILE A 21 12.94 -2.32 17.83
CA ILE A 21 13.36 -3.69 18.09
C ILE A 21 13.34 -3.99 19.60
N SER A 22 13.82 -3.07 20.44
CA SER A 22 13.74 -3.21 21.91
C SER A 22 12.29 -3.24 22.40
N ALA A 23 11.41 -2.42 21.83
CA ALA A 23 9.99 -2.44 22.17
C ALA A 23 9.33 -3.76 21.75
N LEU A 24 9.73 -4.32 20.60
CA LEU A 24 9.28 -5.63 20.15
C LEU A 24 9.72 -6.73 21.13
N LEU A 25 11.00 -6.75 21.52
CA LEU A 25 11.52 -7.70 22.52
C LEU A 25 10.72 -7.63 23.83
N TYR A 26 10.50 -6.43 24.33
CA TYR A 26 9.70 -6.21 25.54
C TYR A 26 8.25 -6.69 25.40
N ALA A 27 7.61 -6.45 24.26
CA ALA A 27 6.25 -6.91 23.99
C ALA A 27 6.13 -8.45 23.97
N TYR A 28 7.22 -9.16 23.65
CA TYR A 28 7.30 -10.61 23.69
C TYR A 28 7.86 -11.16 25.02
N GLY A 29 8.05 -10.30 26.03
CA GLY A 29 8.38 -10.69 27.40
C GLY A 29 9.85 -10.57 27.79
N ASP A 30 10.68 -9.91 26.98
CA ASP A 30 12.06 -9.58 27.36
C ASP A 30 12.11 -8.39 28.35
N VAL A 31 13.31 -8.03 28.80
CA VAL A 31 13.57 -6.86 29.65
C VAL A 31 13.35 -5.54 28.90
N ARG A 32 13.05 -4.47 29.65
CA ARG A 32 12.79 -3.12 29.10
C ARG A 32 13.98 -2.55 28.32
N ASP A 33 15.19 -2.80 28.81
CA ASP A 33 16.44 -2.32 28.24
C ASP A 33 17.32 -3.55 27.90
N PRO A 34 17.06 -4.21 26.75
CA PRO A 34 17.81 -5.39 26.34
C PRO A 34 19.25 -5.04 25.95
N ILE A 35 20.14 -6.03 26.01
CA ILE A 35 21.54 -5.83 25.62
C ILE A 35 21.64 -5.47 24.13
N PRO A 36 22.53 -4.54 23.74
CA PRO A 36 22.63 -4.06 22.35
C PRO A 36 22.92 -5.16 21.33
N GLU A 37 23.63 -6.22 21.74
CA GLU A 37 23.95 -7.37 20.91
C GLU A 37 22.70 -8.16 20.52
N THR A 38 21.75 -8.35 21.46
CA THR A 38 20.48 -9.03 21.18
C THR A 38 19.64 -8.22 20.18
N VAL A 39 19.62 -6.89 20.34
CA VAL A 39 18.90 -5.99 19.43
C VAL A 39 19.46 -6.09 18.01
N ARG A 40 20.79 -6.13 17.86
CA ARG A 40 21.45 -6.32 16.56
C ARG A 40 21.15 -7.67 15.92
N VAL A 41 21.29 -8.75 16.69
CA VAL A 41 21.01 -10.09 16.18
C VAL A 41 19.55 -10.22 15.75
N LEU A 42 18.62 -9.62 16.50
CA LEU A 42 17.22 -9.63 16.12
C LEU A 42 16.96 -8.80 14.85
N ASP A 43 17.61 -7.64 14.68
CA ASP A 43 17.53 -6.84 13.45
C ASP A 43 17.99 -7.64 12.22
N GLU A 44 19.10 -8.38 12.34
CA GLU A 44 19.61 -9.27 11.28
C GLU A 44 18.61 -10.40 10.96
N ILE A 45 18.11 -11.11 11.98
CA ILE A 45 17.15 -12.21 11.80
C ILE A 45 15.86 -11.72 11.14
N VAL A 46 15.32 -10.57 11.56
CA VAL A 46 14.08 -10.01 11.00
C VAL A 46 14.30 -9.55 9.57
N THR A 47 15.45 -8.94 9.29
CA THR A 47 15.81 -8.51 7.93
C THR A 47 15.91 -9.72 6.99
N GLU A 48 16.63 -10.77 7.39
CA GLU A 48 16.76 -12.00 6.60
C GLU A 48 15.39 -12.66 6.36
N PHE A 49 14.55 -12.73 7.39
CA PHE A 49 13.19 -13.25 7.26
C PHE A 49 12.38 -12.46 6.23
N LEU A 50 12.36 -11.13 6.31
CA LEU A 50 11.59 -10.29 5.38
C LEU A 50 12.11 -10.40 3.94
N GLU A 51 13.43 -10.41 3.75
CA GLU A 51 14.04 -10.60 2.45
C GLU A 51 13.64 -11.93 1.83
N SER A 52 13.70 -13.03 2.60
CA SER A 52 13.32 -14.37 2.13
C SER A 52 11.87 -14.42 1.63
N VAL A 53 10.94 -13.82 2.38
CA VAL A 53 9.51 -13.75 2.01
C VAL A 53 9.32 -12.88 0.76
N CYS A 54 10.02 -11.76 0.66
CA CYS A 54 9.94 -10.87 -0.50
C CYS A 54 10.50 -11.53 -1.77
N PHE A 55 11.55 -12.33 -1.67
CA PHE A 55 12.09 -13.08 -2.80
C PHE A 55 11.10 -14.14 -3.31
N GLU A 56 10.45 -14.89 -2.41
CA GLU A 56 9.41 -15.84 -2.81
C GLU A 56 8.23 -15.13 -3.46
N ALA A 57 7.72 -14.05 -2.84
CA ALA A 57 6.62 -13.26 -3.40
C ALA A 57 7.00 -12.66 -4.78
N SER A 58 8.24 -12.17 -4.94
CA SER A 58 8.73 -11.64 -6.22
C SER A 58 8.79 -12.71 -7.29
N ARG A 59 9.22 -13.92 -6.95
CA ARG A 59 9.22 -15.06 -7.87
C ARG A 59 7.80 -15.36 -8.37
N HIS A 60 6.80 -15.28 -7.51
CA HIS A 60 5.40 -15.47 -7.90
C HIS A 60 4.88 -14.36 -8.83
N ALA A 61 5.20 -13.10 -8.53
CA ALA A 61 4.84 -11.97 -9.40
C ALA A 61 5.52 -12.07 -10.78
N GLN A 62 6.79 -12.48 -10.82
CA GLN A 62 7.54 -12.68 -12.07
C GLN A 62 6.95 -13.79 -12.94
N VAL A 63 6.51 -14.91 -12.35
CA VAL A 63 5.80 -15.97 -13.08
C VAL A 63 4.49 -15.45 -13.68
N ALA A 64 3.82 -14.53 -12.99
CA ALA A 64 2.63 -13.85 -13.50
C ALA A 64 2.95 -12.71 -14.50
N GLY A 65 4.21 -12.50 -14.88
CA GLY A 65 4.64 -11.43 -15.79
C GLY A 65 4.57 -10.02 -15.21
N ARG A 66 4.40 -9.89 -13.88
CA ARG A 66 4.29 -8.60 -13.20
C ARG A 66 5.61 -8.22 -12.52
N GLN A 67 6.02 -6.97 -12.70
CA GLN A 67 7.14 -6.39 -11.94
C GLN A 67 6.71 -5.86 -10.57
N LYS A 68 5.45 -5.45 -10.42
CA LYS A 68 4.86 -4.95 -9.17
C LYS A 68 4.29 -6.11 -8.35
N LEU A 69 4.63 -6.14 -7.06
CA LEU A 69 4.07 -7.05 -6.06
C LEU A 69 2.65 -6.64 -5.68
N LYS A 70 1.77 -7.62 -5.50
CA LYS A 70 0.42 -7.49 -4.95
C LYS A 70 0.31 -8.26 -3.64
N PHE A 71 -0.74 -7.99 -2.86
CA PHE A 71 -1.02 -8.72 -1.62
C PHE A 71 -1.18 -10.23 -1.84
N ASP A 72 -1.78 -10.62 -2.96
CA ASP A 72 -1.95 -12.02 -3.37
C ASP A 72 -0.61 -12.78 -3.49
N ASP A 73 0.47 -12.09 -3.87
CA ASP A 73 1.80 -12.70 -4.00
C ASP A 73 2.36 -13.11 -2.63
N PHE A 74 2.08 -12.31 -1.59
CA PHE A 74 2.46 -12.61 -0.20
C PHE A 74 1.60 -13.71 0.42
N GLU A 75 0.31 -13.74 0.10
CA GLU A 75 -0.56 -14.85 0.52
C GLU A 75 -0.06 -16.18 -0.03
N PHE A 76 0.36 -16.19 -1.29
CA PHE A 76 0.87 -17.39 -1.93
C PHE A 76 2.26 -17.79 -1.41
N ALA A 77 3.16 -16.82 -1.17
CA ALA A 77 4.46 -17.10 -0.55
C ALA A 77 4.30 -17.75 0.83
N LEU A 78 3.40 -17.22 1.67
CA LEU A 78 3.19 -17.70 3.04
C LEU A 78 2.26 -18.92 3.16
N ARG A 79 1.84 -19.54 2.04
CA ARG A 79 0.89 -20.68 2.03
C ARG A 79 1.28 -21.88 2.88
N ARG A 80 2.58 -22.06 3.14
CA ARG A 80 3.11 -23.17 3.96
C ARG A 80 3.00 -22.91 5.46
N ASN A 81 2.84 -21.65 5.87
CA ASN A 81 2.69 -21.29 7.28
C ASN A 81 1.28 -20.74 7.54
N PRO A 82 0.35 -21.58 8.06
CA PRO A 82 -1.04 -21.17 8.26
C PRO A 82 -1.20 -20.04 9.29
N GLN A 83 -0.28 -19.94 10.26
CA GLN A 83 -0.35 -18.90 11.29
C GLN A 83 -0.02 -17.51 10.72
N TYR A 84 1.05 -17.41 9.92
CA TYR A 84 1.38 -16.14 9.26
C TYR A 84 0.35 -15.78 8.19
N LEU A 85 -0.15 -16.75 7.44
CA LEU A 85 -1.19 -16.52 6.44
C LEU A 85 -2.47 -15.97 7.08
N GLY A 86 -2.93 -16.55 8.19
CA GLY A 86 -4.11 -16.07 8.91
C GLY A 86 -3.95 -14.63 9.40
N LYS A 87 -2.76 -14.28 9.92
CA LYS A 87 -2.46 -12.90 10.36
C LYS A 87 -2.47 -11.91 9.20
N VAL A 88 -1.84 -12.26 8.07
CA VAL A 88 -1.80 -11.40 6.87
C VAL A 88 -3.20 -11.16 6.32
N LYS A 89 -4.01 -12.22 6.21
CA LYS A 89 -5.41 -12.11 5.76
C LYS A 89 -6.25 -11.23 6.67
N ALA A 90 -6.17 -11.44 7.98
CA ALA A 90 -6.89 -10.62 8.94
C ALA A 90 -6.45 -9.14 8.90
N MET A 91 -5.18 -8.86 8.62
CA MET A 91 -4.68 -7.49 8.45
C MET A 91 -5.23 -6.83 7.19
N ILE A 92 -5.29 -7.56 6.07
CA ILE A 92 -5.85 -7.07 4.81
C ILE A 92 -7.35 -6.78 4.96
N GLU A 93 -8.09 -7.70 5.59
CA GLU A 93 -9.53 -7.55 5.86
C GLU A 93 -9.80 -6.30 6.71
N LYS A 94 -9.07 -6.12 7.83
CA LYS A 94 -9.21 -4.92 8.66
C LYS A 94 -8.95 -3.63 7.88
N ARG A 95 -7.97 -3.61 6.98
CA ARG A 95 -7.69 -2.44 6.12
C ARG A 95 -8.88 -2.14 5.20
N GLN A 96 -9.50 -3.17 4.62
CA GLN A 96 -10.69 -3.01 3.78
C GLN A 96 -11.88 -2.48 4.59
N THR A 97 -12.15 -3.07 5.75
CA THR A 97 -13.21 -2.60 6.66
C THR A 97 -13.00 -1.13 7.05
N ILE A 98 -11.77 -0.72 7.40
CA ILE A 98 -11.48 0.69 7.71
C ILE A 98 -11.74 1.59 6.50
N LYS A 99 -11.37 1.16 5.28
CA LYS A 99 -11.62 1.94 4.05
C LYS A 99 -13.13 2.09 3.79
N GLU A 100 -13.90 1.02 3.98
CA GLU A 100 -15.35 1.05 3.84
C GLU A 100 -16.01 1.96 4.87
N MET A 101 -15.61 1.86 6.14
CA MET A 101 -16.13 2.69 7.23
C MET A 101 -15.83 4.19 7.01
N ARG A 102 -14.65 4.53 6.48
CA ARG A 102 -14.31 5.91 6.11
C ARG A 102 -15.17 6.42 4.95
N LYS A 103 -15.44 5.55 3.98
CA LYS A 103 -16.28 5.88 2.82
C LYS A 103 -17.73 6.14 3.23
N THR A 104 -18.29 5.33 4.12
CA THR A 104 -19.65 5.55 4.64
C THR A 104 -19.74 6.83 5.46
N PHE A 105 -18.71 7.15 6.27
CA PHE A 105 -18.69 8.38 7.05
C PHE A 105 -18.61 9.65 6.18
N ASN A 106 -17.75 9.65 5.15
CA ASN A 106 -17.63 10.82 4.27
C ASN A 106 -18.86 11.08 3.40
N GLN A 107 -19.69 10.07 3.13
CA GLN A 107 -20.92 10.25 2.33
C GLN A 107 -22.00 11.04 3.07
N ASP A 108 -22.05 10.93 4.40
CA ASP A 108 -23.05 11.61 5.22
C ASP A 108 -22.71 13.10 5.42
N ASP A 109 -21.42 13.44 5.59
CA ASP A 109 -20.98 14.82 5.78
C ASP A 109 -21.03 15.65 4.49
N ASP A 110 -20.75 15.07 3.32
CA ASP A 110 -20.75 15.81 2.04
C ASP A 110 -22.19 16.16 1.57
N ALA A 111 -23.17 15.34 1.94
CA ALA A 111 -24.58 15.62 1.72
C ALA A 111 -25.07 16.74 2.65
N LEU A 112 -24.68 16.71 3.92
CA LEU A 112 -25.03 17.73 4.92
C LEU A 112 -24.30 19.06 4.68
N ALA A 113 -23.03 19.04 4.29
CA ALA A 113 -22.25 20.23 3.96
C ALA A 113 -22.77 20.91 2.69
N LYS A 114 -23.25 20.16 1.69
CA LYS A 114 -23.95 20.76 0.53
C LYS A 114 -25.29 21.37 0.91
N ASP A 115 -26.04 20.77 1.82
CA ASP A 115 -27.32 21.31 2.30
C ASP A 115 -27.12 22.54 3.20
N MET A 116 -26.05 22.56 4.01
CA MET A 116 -25.63 23.71 4.81
C MET A 116 -25.02 24.83 3.96
N ALA A 117 -24.17 24.52 2.96
CA ALA A 117 -23.62 25.51 2.04
C ALA A 117 -24.68 26.11 1.09
N ALA A 118 -25.77 25.38 0.82
CA ALA A 118 -26.94 25.93 0.15
C ALA A 118 -27.73 26.90 1.05
N ARG A 119 -27.62 26.77 2.38
CA ARG A 119 -28.21 27.68 3.38
C ARG A 119 -27.29 28.83 3.79
N ASP A 120 -25.98 28.71 3.61
CA ASP A 120 -24.98 29.67 4.10
C ASP A 120 -24.43 30.63 3.02
N LYS A 121 -25.02 30.65 1.82
CA LYS A 121 -24.78 31.71 0.81
C LYS A 121 -25.35 33.10 1.21
N ASP A 122 -25.60 33.33 2.48
CA ASP A 122 -26.00 34.64 3.02
C ASP A 122 -24.93 35.28 3.93
N VAL A 123 -23.87 34.59 4.39
CA VAL A 123 -22.90 35.22 5.30
C VAL A 123 -21.44 34.81 5.05
N GLY A 124 -20.70 35.71 4.38
CA GLY A 124 -19.37 36.17 4.82
C GLY A 124 -18.18 35.19 4.94
N ASN A 125 -17.39 35.12 3.87
CA ASN A 125 -15.92 34.99 3.81
C ASN A 125 -15.14 34.80 5.14
N THR A 126 -14.57 33.62 5.37
CA THR A 126 -13.31 33.45 6.12
C THR A 126 -12.51 32.29 5.52
N LYS A 127 -11.26 32.57 5.14
CA LYS A 127 -10.27 31.58 4.68
C LYS A 127 -9.77 30.77 5.87
N GLN A 128 -9.71 29.45 5.76
CA GLN A 128 -8.90 28.64 6.65
C GLN A 128 -8.07 27.63 5.83
N GLU A 129 -6.78 27.68 6.12
CA GLU A 129 -5.69 26.91 5.53
C GLU A 129 -5.71 25.50 6.14
N ASP A 130 -5.90 24.46 5.32
CA ASP A 130 -5.69 23.06 5.69
C ASP A 130 -5.03 22.34 4.49
N ASP A 131 -3.74 22.61 4.28
CA ASP A 131 -2.85 21.81 3.43
C ASP A 131 -1.81 21.18 4.36
N ASP A 132 -1.80 19.83 4.46
CA ASP A 132 -0.60 19.01 4.69
C ASP A 132 -0.89 17.49 4.92
N LEU A 133 -1.98 16.91 4.41
CA LEU A 133 -2.12 15.44 4.41
C LEU A 133 -2.83 14.81 3.20
N VAL A 134 -2.89 15.50 2.06
CA VAL A 134 -3.40 14.96 0.80
C VAL A 134 -2.24 14.61 -0.12
N GLY A 135 -1.79 13.35 -0.09
CA GLY A 135 -0.62 12.94 -0.89
C GLY A 135 -0.49 11.46 -1.22
N LEU A 136 -1.48 10.63 -0.92
CA LEU A 136 -1.52 9.23 -1.37
C LEU A 136 -2.87 8.92 -2.01
N ASP A 137 -3.12 9.57 -3.15
CA ASP A 137 -4.14 9.17 -4.11
C ASP A 137 -3.76 7.80 -4.72
N ASP A 138 -4.05 6.72 -3.99
CA ASP A 138 -4.04 5.34 -4.52
C ASP A 138 -5.36 5.01 -5.25
N ASP A 139 -6.28 5.98 -5.40
CA ASP A 139 -7.60 5.78 -6.01
C ASP A 139 -7.58 5.68 -7.55
N LEU A 140 -6.40 5.79 -8.18
CA LEU A 140 -6.24 5.59 -9.63
C LEU A 140 -6.08 4.10 -10.02
N ASP A 141 -5.57 3.24 -9.14
CA ASP A 141 -5.20 1.86 -9.51
C ASP A 141 -6.39 0.87 -9.52
N LEU A 142 -7.59 1.27 -9.05
CA LEU A 142 -8.74 0.36 -8.92
C LEU A 142 -9.82 0.53 -10.00
N LYS A 143 -9.82 1.63 -10.76
CA LYS A 143 -10.82 1.86 -11.83
C LYS A 143 -10.45 1.24 -13.18
N GLU A 144 -9.17 0.97 -13.45
CA GLU A 144 -8.73 0.37 -14.73
C GLU A 144 -9.01 -1.13 -14.86
N LEU A 145 -9.40 -1.82 -13.78
CA LEU A 145 -9.62 -3.29 -13.82
C LEU A 145 -11.04 -3.71 -14.27
N GLY A 146 -11.91 -2.77 -14.67
CA GLY A 146 -13.31 -3.04 -14.97
C GLY A 146 -13.76 -2.86 -16.43
N ALA A 147 -12.89 -2.44 -17.35
CA ALA A 147 -13.31 -1.90 -18.64
C ALA A 147 -12.65 -2.53 -19.88
N GLU A 148 -12.34 -3.83 -19.89
CA GLU A 148 -11.77 -4.47 -21.09
C GLU A 148 -12.48 -5.79 -21.48
N THR A 149 -13.80 -5.87 -21.36
CA THR A 149 -14.58 -6.89 -22.07
C THR A 149 -15.91 -6.31 -22.56
N SER A 150 -15.92 -5.67 -23.74
CA SER A 150 -16.98 -5.84 -24.76
C SER A 150 -16.96 -4.78 -25.86
N SER A 151 -17.17 -5.26 -27.08
CA SER A 151 -17.70 -4.58 -28.27
C SER A 151 -16.74 -3.74 -29.14
N ARG A 152 -16.46 -4.32 -30.31
CA ARG A 152 -16.13 -3.65 -31.57
C ARG A 152 -17.18 -2.58 -31.90
N GLY A 153 -16.75 -1.42 -32.39
CA GLY A 153 -17.65 -0.44 -33.02
C GLY A 153 -16.96 0.77 -33.65
N SER A 154 -16.62 0.67 -34.93
CA SER A 154 -16.66 1.71 -35.97
C SER A 154 -16.04 3.11 -35.71
N GLY A 155 -14.87 3.36 -36.30
CA GLY A 155 -14.42 4.71 -36.66
C GLY A 155 -14.15 4.82 -38.16
N ALA A 156 -15.06 5.44 -38.92
CA ALA A 156 -14.94 5.66 -40.36
C ALA A 156 -14.42 7.07 -40.69
N LYS A 157 -13.44 7.13 -41.62
CA LYS A 157 -13.08 8.22 -42.56
C LYS A 157 -12.67 9.60 -41.96
N LYS A 158 -11.54 10.20 -42.35
CA LYS A 158 -11.23 10.64 -43.73
C LYS A 158 -9.71 10.79 -43.96
N ARG A 159 -9.28 10.29 -45.12
CA ARG A 159 -8.01 10.60 -45.79
C ARG A 159 -7.99 12.08 -46.22
N LYS A 160 -6.82 12.73 -46.18
CA LYS A 160 -6.53 13.90 -47.03
C LYS A 160 -5.22 13.62 -47.77
N LEU A 161 -5.32 13.46 -49.10
CA LEU A 161 -4.18 13.42 -50.02
C LEU A 161 -3.52 14.81 -50.09
N GLY A 162 -2.21 14.82 -50.35
CA GLY A 162 -1.35 16.00 -50.38
C GLY A 162 -1.37 16.83 -51.67
N ALA A 163 -0.57 17.89 -51.64
CA ALA A 163 -0.02 18.73 -52.74
C ALA A 163 0.61 19.95 -52.03
N LYS A 164 1.81 20.48 -52.31
CA LYS A 164 2.79 20.39 -53.39
C LYS A 164 4.19 20.41 -52.78
#